data_AF-A0A922WKC9-F1
#
_entry.id   AF-A0A922WKC9-F1
#
_cell.length_a   1.000
_cell.length_b   1.000
_cell.length_c   1.000
_cell.angle_alpha   90.00
_cell.angle_beta   90.00
_cell.angle_gamma   90.00
#
_symmetry.space_group_name_H-M   'P 1'
#
loop_
_entity.id
_entity.type
_entity.pdbx_description
1 polymer ?
#
loop_
_entity_poly.entity_id
_entity_poly.type
_entity_poly.pdbx_seq_one_letter_code
_entity_poly.pdbx_strand_id
1 'polypeptide(L)'
;MSRRHALLIDDNRIWIRHRGHIFGPFDYEWSPDFCGAEFHYAGRKFGEFCSVDEIFVDSSELGVPRTVSQIAVVAIASTICGVLAGEESSQRLERIQSRLIEFGFDRYLPVEIPKAG
;
A
#
# COMPACT_ATOMS: atom_id res chain seq x y z
N MET A 1 -16.68 6.66 -16.33
CA MET A 1 -17.08 5.41 -15.65
C MET A 1 -16.21 5.24 -14.42
N SER A 2 -16.79 5.12 -13.21
CA SER A 2 -16.00 4.89 -11.99
C SER A 2 -15.38 3.48 -12.04
N ARG A 3 -14.05 3.38 -12.01
CA ARG A 3 -13.38 2.07 -11.89
C ARG A 3 -13.80 1.43 -10.56
N ARG A 4 -14.33 0.21 -10.63
CA ARG A 4 -14.74 -0.60 -9.46
C ARG A 4 -13.57 -1.07 -8.59
N HIS A 5 -12.36 -1.07 -9.17
CA HIS A 5 -11.10 -1.43 -8.53
C HIS A 5 -10.07 -0.35 -8.84
N ALA A 6 -9.35 0.12 -7.84
CA ALA A 6 -8.30 1.12 -7.99
C ALA A 6 -7.46 1.19 -6.71
N LEU A 7 -6.19 1.53 -6.86
CA LEU A 7 -5.36 2.05 -5.78
C LEU A 7 -5.45 3.59 -5.82
N LEU A 8 -5.59 4.20 -4.66
CA LEU A 8 -5.63 5.65 -4.46
C LEU A 8 -4.46 5.97 -3.52
N ILE A 9 -3.58 6.86 -3.92
CA ILE A 9 -2.39 7.24 -3.13
C ILE A 9 -2.46 8.74 -2.85
N ASP A 10 -2.33 9.10 -1.57
CA ASP A 10 -2.09 10.47 -1.13
C ASP A 10 -0.84 10.46 -0.24
N ASP A 11 0.25 11.02 -0.77
CA ASP A 11 1.59 10.92 -0.18
C ASP A 11 1.99 9.45 0.11
N ASN A 12 2.12 9.07 1.39
CA ASN A 12 2.41 7.69 1.80
C ASN A 12 1.17 6.88 2.22
N ARG A 13 -0.02 7.50 2.19
CA ARG A 13 -1.27 6.84 2.55
C ARG A 13 -1.93 6.22 1.33
N ILE A 14 -2.42 5.00 1.53
CA ILE A 14 -2.98 4.17 0.48
C ILE A 14 -4.43 3.85 0.82
N TRP A 15 -5.32 4.03 -0.16
CA TRP A 15 -6.67 3.50 -0.12
C TRP A 15 -6.88 2.56 -1.29
N ILE A 16 -7.67 1.52 -1.06
CA ILE A 16 -7.98 0.51 -2.06
C ILE A 16 -9.48 0.56 -2.29
N ARG A 17 -9.87 0.84 -3.53
CA ARG A 17 -11.24 0.61 -3.98
C ARG A 17 -11.37 -0.84 -4.39
N HIS A 18 -12.26 -1.59 -3.75
CA HIS A 18 -12.58 -2.97 -4.08
C HIS A 18 -14.08 -3.16 -4.16
N ARG A 19 -14.57 -3.61 -5.33
CA ARG A 19 -16.00 -3.80 -5.61
C ARG A 19 -16.87 -2.56 -5.30
N GLY A 20 -16.31 -1.36 -5.46
CA GLY A 20 -16.99 -0.09 -5.19
C GLY A 20 -16.90 0.42 -3.74
N HIS A 21 -16.35 -0.36 -2.81
CA HIS A 21 -16.07 0.09 -1.44
C HIS A 21 -14.62 0.57 -1.33
N ILE A 22 -14.37 1.57 -0.48
CA ILE A 22 -13.03 2.11 -0.23
C ILE A 22 -12.55 1.61 1.12
N PHE A 23 -11.35 1.05 1.16
CA PHE A 23 -10.66 0.58 2.35
C PHE A 23 -9.40 1.41 2.55
N GLY A 24 -9.23 1.99 3.73
CA GLY A 24 -8.03 2.72 4.13
C GLY A 24 -8.32 3.74 5.24
N PRO A 25 -7.34 4.55 5.64
CA PRO A 25 -5.98 4.53 5.11
C PRO A 25 -5.22 3.28 5.55
N PHE A 26 -4.41 2.77 4.62
CA PHE A 26 -3.26 1.92 4.90
C PHE A 26 -2.02 2.80 4.83
N ASP A 27 -1.15 2.71 5.83
CA ASP A 27 0.08 3.48 5.90
C ASP A 27 1.16 2.70 6.67
N TYR A 28 2.31 3.34 6.85
CA TYR A 28 3.41 2.79 7.61
C TYR A 28 4.09 3.85 8.47
N GLU A 29 4.70 3.40 9.56
CA GLU A 29 5.54 4.23 10.42
C GLU A 29 6.90 3.55 10.58
N TRP A 30 7.98 4.33 10.56
CA TRP A 30 9.30 3.78 10.86
C TRP A 30 9.36 3.34 12.30
N SER A 31 9.92 2.14 12.55
CA SER A 31 10.19 1.69 13.90
C SER A 31 11.11 2.71 14.61
N PRO A 32 10.94 2.97 15.92
CA PRO A 32 11.79 3.90 16.67
C PRO A 32 13.29 3.55 16.64
N ASP A 33 13.62 2.26 16.48
CA ASP A 33 14.98 1.77 16.34
C ASP A 33 15.52 1.82 14.90
N PHE A 34 14.67 2.24 13.94
CA PHE A 34 14.94 2.26 12.50
C PHE A 34 15.35 0.90 11.90
N CYS A 35 15.06 -0.21 12.58
CA CYS A 35 15.31 -1.56 12.08
C CYS A 35 14.21 -2.08 11.14
N GLY A 36 13.20 -1.26 10.84
CA GLY A 36 12.08 -1.64 10.00
C GLY A 36 10.96 -0.60 9.99
N ALA A 37 9.80 -0.99 9.49
CA ALA A 37 8.59 -0.19 9.50
C ALA A 37 7.37 -1.01 9.91
N GLU A 38 6.45 -0.41 10.65
CA GLU A 38 5.18 -1.00 11.04
C GLU A 38 4.10 -0.63 10.02
N PHE A 39 3.27 -1.59 9.63
CA PHE A 39 2.13 -1.34 8.75
C PHE A 39 0.88 -1.10 9.57
N HIS A 40 0.14 -0.06 9.22
CA HIS A 40 -1.04 0.39 9.94
C HIS A 40 -2.26 0.43 9.02
N TYR A 41 -3.41 0.05 9.57
CA TYR A 41 -4.72 0.19 8.94
C TYR A 41 -5.66 0.87 9.92
N ALA A 42 -6.16 2.06 9.55
CA ALA A 42 -6.98 2.88 10.43
C ALA A 42 -6.36 3.07 11.84
N GLY A 43 -5.04 3.24 11.91
CA GLY A 43 -4.28 3.43 13.16
C GLY A 43 -4.02 2.16 13.98
N ARG A 44 -4.32 0.97 13.45
CA ARG A 44 -3.99 -0.31 14.09
C ARG A 44 -2.86 -1.00 13.32
N LYS A 45 -1.80 -1.40 14.04
CA LYS A 45 -0.72 -2.23 13.49
C LYS A 45 -1.30 -3.56 12.98
N PHE A 46 -0.91 -3.95 11.77
CA PHE A 46 -1.32 -5.22 11.16
C PHE A 46 -0.17 -5.95 10.47
N GLY A 47 1.02 -5.36 10.44
CA GLY A 47 2.20 -6.00 9.87
C GLY A 47 3.46 -5.20 10.14
N GLU A 48 4.57 -5.72 9.65
CA GLU A 48 5.87 -5.10 9.74
C GLU A 48 6.76 -5.51 8.57
N PHE A 49 7.57 -4.56 8.14
CA PHE A 49 8.66 -4.72 7.20
C PHE A 49 9.97 -4.73 7.98
N CYS A 50 10.67 -5.86 7.98
CA CYS A 50 12.02 -5.97 8.54
C CYS A 50 13.06 -5.85 7.43
N SER A 51 12.80 -6.49 6.29
CA SER A 51 13.63 -6.40 5.09
C SER A 51 12.80 -6.70 3.83
N VAL A 52 13.44 -6.60 2.66
CA VAL A 52 12.81 -6.97 1.38
C VAL A 52 12.38 -8.44 1.32
N ASP A 53 13.04 -9.31 2.11
CA ASP A 53 12.77 -10.74 2.17
C ASP A 53 11.93 -11.14 3.40
N GLU A 54 11.77 -10.23 4.37
CA GLU A 54 11.08 -10.49 5.63
C GLU A 54 10.00 -9.43 5.89
N ILE A 55 8.77 -9.80 5.53
CA ILE A 55 7.55 -9.04 5.79
C ILE A 55 6.57 -9.93 6.55
N PHE A 56 6.15 -9.48 7.73
CA PHE A 56 5.17 -10.19 8.55
C PHE A 56 3.83 -9.45 8.51
N VAL A 57 2.74 -10.17 8.33
CA VAL A 57 1.40 -9.59 8.20
C VAL A 57 0.38 -10.45 8.91
N ASP A 58 -0.36 -9.84 9.83
CA ASP A 58 -1.59 -10.39 10.38
C ASP A 58 -2.77 -9.51 9.96
N SER A 59 -3.52 -9.98 8.97
CA SER A 59 -4.72 -9.29 8.48
C SER A 59 -6.03 -9.89 9.00
N SER A 60 -5.96 -10.87 9.90
CA SER A 60 -7.13 -11.63 10.37
C SER A 60 -8.17 -10.76 11.08
N GLU A 61 -7.70 -9.76 11.85
CA GLU A 61 -8.56 -8.86 12.63
C GLU A 61 -8.99 -7.58 11.90
N LEU A 62 -8.53 -7.37 10.66
CA LEU A 62 -8.81 -6.12 9.94
C LEU A 62 -10.25 -6.01 9.43
N GLY A 63 -10.95 -7.14 9.29
CA GLY A 63 -12.29 -7.18 8.70
C GLY A 63 -12.32 -6.78 7.21
N VAL A 64 -11.17 -6.76 6.54
CA VAL A 64 -11.06 -6.43 5.10
C VAL A 64 -10.97 -7.69 4.25
N PRO A 65 -11.37 -7.64 2.97
CA PRO A 65 -11.12 -8.75 2.05
C PRO A 65 -9.63 -9.09 1.96
N ARG A 66 -9.29 -10.38 1.90
CA ARG A 66 -7.89 -10.84 1.76
C ARG A 66 -7.16 -10.17 0.59
N THR A 67 -7.84 -9.98 -0.54
CA THR A 67 -7.26 -9.28 -1.70
C THR A 67 -6.88 -7.84 -1.37
N VAL A 68 -7.68 -7.15 -0.55
CA VAL A 68 -7.39 -5.79 -0.10
C VAL A 68 -6.14 -5.76 0.78
N SER A 69 -6.02 -6.68 1.76
CA SER A 69 -4.82 -6.73 2.60
C SER A 69 -3.56 -7.08 1.79
N GLN A 70 -3.65 -8.00 0.83
CA GLN A 70 -2.53 -8.32 -0.06
C GLN A 70 -2.07 -7.12 -0.90
N ILE A 71 -3.01 -6.38 -1.48
CA ILE A 71 -2.69 -5.17 -2.26
C ILE A 71 -2.07 -4.09 -1.37
N ALA A 72 -2.60 -3.91 -0.16
CA ALA A 72 -2.06 -2.94 0.79
C ALA A 72 -0.59 -3.25 1.13
N VAL A 73 -0.29 -4.52 1.42
CA VAL A 73 1.08 -4.98 1.71
C VAL A 73 2.00 -4.75 0.53
N VAL A 74 1.59 -5.13 -0.68
CA VAL A 74 2.39 -4.93 -1.91
C VAL A 74 2.67 -3.44 -2.12
N ALA A 75 1.65 -2.59 -1.98
CA ALA A 75 1.79 -1.15 -2.19
C ALA A 75 2.68 -0.51 -1.10
N ILE A 76 2.44 -0.78 0.18
CA ILE A 76 3.23 -0.24 1.29
C ILE A 76 4.69 -0.69 1.19
N ALA A 77 4.95 -1.99 1.02
CA ALA A 77 6.31 -2.51 0.90
C ALA A 77 7.04 -1.91 -0.31
N SER A 78 6.33 -1.72 -1.43
CA SER A 78 6.89 -1.04 -2.60
C SER A 78 7.25 0.42 -2.32
N THR A 79 6.40 1.14 -1.60
CA THR A 79 6.68 2.51 -1.14
C THR A 79 7.91 2.56 -0.26
N ILE A 80 7.99 1.69 0.75
CA ILE A 80 9.13 1.62 1.68
C ILE A 80 10.43 1.32 0.93
N CYS A 81 10.43 0.31 0.06
CA CYS A 81 11.58 -0.01 -0.78
C CYS A 81 12.03 1.18 -1.64
N GLY A 82 11.09 1.93 -2.21
CA GLY A 82 11.41 3.12 -2.99
C GLY A 82 11.99 4.25 -2.14
N VAL A 83 11.44 4.48 -0.93
CA VAL A 83 11.99 5.46 0.02
C VAL A 83 13.42 5.08 0.42
N LEU A 84 13.68 3.82 0.75
CA LEU A 84 15.02 3.34 1.09
C LEU A 84 16.02 3.46 -0.08
N ALA A 85 15.53 3.35 -1.32
CA ALA A 85 16.32 3.53 -2.53
C ALA A 85 16.53 5.01 -2.91
N GLY A 86 15.96 5.96 -2.16
CA GLY A 86 16.04 7.39 -2.48
C GLY A 86 15.21 7.79 -3.71
N GLU A 87 14.18 7.02 -4.05
CA GLU A 87 13.31 7.28 -5.20
C GLU A 87 12.38 8.46 -4.94
N GLU A 88 12.17 9.29 -5.96
CA GLU A 88 11.17 10.35 -5.97
C GLU A 88 9.75 9.78 -6.12
N SER A 89 8.72 10.58 -5.83
CA SER A 89 7.32 10.12 -5.82
C SER A 89 6.85 9.44 -7.11
N SER A 90 7.29 9.91 -8.28
CA SER A 90 6.93 9.30 -9.57
C SER A 90 7.56 7.91 -9.74
N GLN A 91 8.82 7.73 -9.34
CA GLN A 91 9.52 6.45 -9.40
C GLN A 91 8.90 5.45 -8.41
N ARG A 92 8.52 5.90 -7.22
CA ARG A 92 7.78 5.07 -6.25
C ARG A 92 6.44 4.60 -6.84
N LEU A 93 5.74 5.47 -7.56
CA LEU A 93 4.49 5.12 -8.24
C LEU A 93 4.70 4.05 -9.32
N GLU A 94 5.73 4.19 -10.15
CA GLU A 94 6.11 3.19 -11.17
C GLU A 94 6.47 1.84 -10.55
N ARG A 95 7.18 1.86 -9.42
CA ARG A 95 7.52 0.66 -8.64
C ARG A 95 6.27 -0.05 -8.13
N ILE A 96 5.33 0.69 -7.53
CA ILE A 96 4.04 0.14 -7.07
C ILE A 96 3.29 -0.48 -8.25
N GLN A 97 3.20 0.21 -9.39
CA GLN A 97 2.53 -0.32 -10.58
C GLN A 97 3.16 -1.63 -11.07
N SER A 98 4.49 -1.66 -11.17
CA SER A 98 5.25 -2.84 -11.58
C SER A 98 5.00 -4.03 -10.67
N ARG A 99 5.05 -3.82 -9.34
CA ARG A 99 4.79 -4.87 -8.36
C ARG A 99 3.34 -5.34 -8.38
N LEU A 100 2.37 -4.44 -8.52
CA LEU A 100 0.96 -4.84 -8.65
C LEU A 100 0.75 -5.74 -9.87
N ILE A 101 1.37 -5.43 -11.01
CA ILE A 101 1.31 -6.28 -12.22
C ILE A 101 1.98 -7.63 -11.98
N GLU A 102 3.18 -7.64 -11.41
CA GLU A 102 3.94 -8.86 -11.11
C GLU A 102 3.14 -9.84 -10.22
N PHE A 103 2.40 -9.33 -9.24
CA PHE A 103 1.54 -10.13 -8.35
C PHE A 103 0.11 -10.35 -8.88
N GLY A 104 -0.22 -9.95 -10.12
CA GLY A 104 -1.51 -10.20 -10.77
C GLY A 104 -2.66 -9.29 -10.31
N PHE A 105 -2.34 -8.10 -9.81
CA PHE A 105 -3.27 -7.07 -9.33
C PHE A 105 -3.45 -5.90 -10.32
N ASP A 106 -3.30 -6.14 -11.62
CA ASP A 106 -3.38 -5.12 -12.69
C ASP A 106 -4.68 -4.29 -12.66
N ARG A 107 -5.75 -4.88 -12.13
CA ARG A 107 -7.06 -4.22 -12.01
C ARG A 107 -7.08 -3.10 -10.95
N TYR A 108 -6.04 -3.03 -10.11
CA TYR A 108 -5.89 -2.06 -9.04
C TYR A 108 -4.81 -1.03 -9.32
N LEU A 109 -4.36 -0.86 -10.57
CA LEU A 109 -3.39 0.18 -10.89
C LEU A 109 -3.83 1.55 -10.32
N PRO A 110 -2.87 2.36 -9.83
CA PRO A 110 -3.16 3.67 -9.26
C PRO A 110 -3.97 4.53 -10.21
N VAL A 111 -4.91 5.29 -9.66
CA VAL A 111 -5.61 6.34 -10.39
C VAL A 111 -5.21 7.68 -9.79
N GLU A 112 -5.06 8.70 -10.64
CA GLU A 112 -4.87 10.07 -10.15
C GLU A 112 -6.02 10.44 -9.21
N ILE A 113 -5.68 10.84 -7.98
CA ILE A 113 -6.64 11.51 -7.10
C ILE A 113 -6.78 12.93 -7.64
N PRO A 114 -7.97 13.38 -8.05
CA PRO A 114 -8.16 14.77 -8.45
C PRO A 114 -7.72 15.66 -7.30
N LYS A 115 -6.71 16.51 -7.53
CA LYS A 115 -6.36 17.55 -6.56
C LYS A 115 -7.61 18.40 -6.36
N ALA A 116 -8.08 18.50 -5.12
CA ALA A 116 -9.10 19.49 -4.78
C ALA A 116 -8.53 20.85 -5.15
N GLY A 117 -9.15 21.52 -6.14
CA GLY A 117 -8.82 22.88 -6.52
C GLY A 117 -9.25 23.89 -5.48
#